data_AF-A0A7X7YNX4-F1
#
_entry.id   AF-A0A7X7YNX4-F1
#
_cell.length_a   1.000
_cell.length_b   1.000
_cell.length_c   1.000
_cell.angle_alpha   90.00
_cell.angle_beta   90.00
_cell.angle_gamma   90.00
#
_symmetry.space_group_name_H-M   'P 1'
#
loop_
_entity.id
_entity.type
_entity.pdbx_description
1 polymer ?
#
loop_
_entity_poly.entity_id
_entity_poly.type
_entity_poly.pdbx_seq_one_letter_code
_entity_poly.pdbx_strand_id
1 'polypeptide(L)'
;MALQRDEISIDIAGVSMKVSRFSTLSDAFEVTAVIPRVELRIWRYRDGKLVEVEEKILNSITIAHSPRHPLAGETPVKNPPKWRITFGQ
;
A
#
# COMPACT_ATOMS: atom_id res chain seq x y z
N MET A 1 20.49 13.77 14.79
CA MET A 1 19.09 13.63 14.32
C MET A 1 18.89 12.18 13.90
N ALA A 2 17.80 11.53 14.32
CA ALA A 2 17.53 10.17 13.89
C ALA A 2 17.16 10.17 12.40
N LEU A 3 17.69 9.21 11.63
CA LEU A 3 17.34 9.05 10.23
C LEU A 3 15.97 8.38 10.15
N GLN A 4 14.96 9.10 9.65
CA GLN A 4 13.67 8.51 9.34
C GLN A 4 13.76 7.80 8.00
N ARG A 5 13.26 6.55 7.97
CA ARG A 5 13.10 5.77 6.74
C ARG A 5 11.64 5.39 6.59
N ASP A 6 11.04 5.86 5.52
CA ASP A 6 9.68 5.49 5.12
C ASP A 6 9.75 4.59 3.89
N GLU A 7 8.93 3.53 3.87
CA GLU A 7 8.85 2.63 2.74
C GLU A 7 7.38 2.24 2.49
N ILE A 8 6.91 2.49 1.28
CA ILE A 8 5.61 2.04 0.78
C ILE A 8 5.88 1.11 -0.39
N SER A 9 5.34 -0.09 -0.32
CA SER A 9 5.42 -1.08 -1.40
C SER A 9 4.03 -1.61 -1.73
N ILE A 10 3.68 -1.64 -3.01
CA ILE A 10 2.45 -2.22 -3.54
C ILE A 10 2.85 -3.32 -4.52
N ASP A 11 2.26 -4.49 -4.39
CA ASP A 11 2.40 -5.59 -5.35
C ASP A 11 1.00 -6.04 -5.79
N ILE A 12 0.72 -5.91 -7.08
CA ILE A 12 -0.54 -6.34 -7.69
C ILE A 12 -0.23 -7.15 -8.94
N ALA A 13 -0.48 -8.45 -8.87
CA ALA A 13 -0.34 -9.38 -10.00
C ALA A 13 1.01 -9.28 -10.73
N GLY A 14 2.11 -9.13 -9.98
CA GLY A 14 3.46 -9.02 -10.52
C GLY A 14 3.88 -7.61 -10.91
N VAL A 15 3.00 -6.61 -10.79
CA VAL A 15 3.36 -5.20 -10.87
C VAL A 15 3.73 -4.71 -9.47
N SER A 16 5.01 -4.40 -9.27
CA SER A 16 5.51 -3.86 -8.01
C SER A 16 5.80 -2.36 -8.13
N MET A 17 5.29 -1.58 -7.18
CA MET A 17 5.62 -0.17 -7.00
C MET A 17 6.23 0.02 -5.62
N LYS A 18 7.38 0.69 -5.54
CA LYS A 18 8.07 0.96 -4.28
C LYS A 18 8.47 2.43 -4.20
N VAL A 19 8.09 3.07 -3.11
CA VAL A 19 8.54 4.40 -2.72
C VAL A 19 9.34 4.25 -1.43
N SER A 20 10.56 4.78 -1.42
CA SER A 20 11.41 4.79 -0.24
C SER A 20 11.98 6.18 -0.04
N ARG A 21 11.93 6.66 1.20
CA ARG A 21 12.45 7.96 1.58
C ARG A 21 13.38 7.83 2.77
N PHE A 22 14.45 8.60 2.74
CA PHE A 22 15.34 8.84 3.86
C PHE A 22 15.30 10.33 4.18
N SER A 23 15.01 10.69 5.43
CA SER A 23 14.97 12.09 5.84
C SER A 23 15.60 12.30 7.21
N THR A 24 16.26 13.44 7.35
CA THR A 24 16.77 13.97 8.62
C THR A 24 15.90 15.09 9.18
N LEU A 25 14.82 15.44 8.47
CA LEU A 25 13.87 16.48 8.88
C LEU A 25 13.05 15.98 10.07
N SER A 26 12.82 16.87 11.04
CA SER A 26 12.11 16.57 12.28
C SER A 26 10.59 16.67 12.18
N ASP A 27 10.09 17.29 11.11
CA ASP A 27 8.66 17.55 10.93
C ASP A 27 7.91 16.28 10.50
N ALA A 28 6.60 16.24 10.77
CA ALA A 28 5.75 15.17 10.25
C ALA A 28 5.59 15.34 8.73
N PHE A 29 5.59 14.23 8.00
CA PHE A 29 5.45 14.24 6.54
C PHE A 29 4.47 13.19 6.06
N GLU A 30 3.67 13.57 5.07
CA GLU A 30 2.74 12.66 4.45
C GLU A 30 3.32 12.07 3.17
N VAL A 31 3.18 10.75 3.01
CA VAL A 31 3.53 10.03 1.78
C VAL A 31 2.30 9.24 1.34
N THR A 32 1.82 9.51 0.14
CA THR A 32 0.67 8.79 -0.42
C THR A 32 1.03 8.19 -1.77
N ALA A 33 0.67 6.91 -1.96
CA ALA A 33 0.72 6.22 -3.24
C ALA A 33 -0.71 5.97 -3.71
N VAL A 34 -1.03 6.41 -4.92
CA VAL A 34 -2.36 6.24 -5.53
C VAL A 34 -2.21 5.49 -6.84
N ILE A 35 -2.94 4.39 -6.99
CA ILE A 35 -3.16 3.71 -8.26
C ILE A 35 -4.63 3.92 -8.63
N PRO A 36 -4.93 4.78 -9.60
CA PRO A 36 -6.31 5.11 -9.97
C PRO A 36 -7.10 3.88 -10.38
N ARG A 37 -6.46 2.96 -11.12
CA ARG A 37 -7.08 1.77 -11.67
C ARG A 37 -6.04 0.71 -12.02
N VAL A 38 -6.39 -0.55 -11.73
CA VAL A 38 -5.68 -1.74 -12.19
C VAL A 38 -6.68 -2.68 -12.83
N GLU A 39 -6.41 -3.08 -14.07
CA GLU A 39 -7.18 -4.07 -14.81
C GLU A 39 -6.33 -5.32 -14.99
N LEU A 40 -6.80 -6.45 -14.48
CA LEU A 40 -6.14 -7.74 -14.57
C LEU A 40 -7.02 -8.68 -15.36
N ARG A 41 -6.45 -9.29 -16.40
CA ARG A 41 -7.13 -10.30 -17.20
C ARG A 41 -6.29 -11.57 -17.22
N ILE A 42 -6.83 -12.63 -16.64
CA ILE A 42 -6.17 -13.93 -16.49
C ILE A 42 -6.87 -14.91 -17.42
N TRP A 43 -6.11 -15.51 -18.34
CA TRP A 43 -6.60 -16.55 -19.24
C TRP A 43 -6.06 -17.90 -18.77
N ARG A 44 -6.95 -18.84 -18.46
CA ARG A 44 -6.56 -20.21 -18.08
C ARG A 44 -6.85 -21.16 -19.23
N TYR A 45 -5.85 -21.94 -19.59
CA TYR A 45 -5.92 -22.95 -20.64
C TYR A 45 -5.80 -24.35 -20.06
N ARG A 46 -6.55 -25.29 -20.61
CA ARG A 46 -6.42 -26.73 -20.35
C ARG A 46 -6.42 -27.46 -21.70
N ASP A 47 -5.43 -28.31 -21.91
CA ASP A 47 -5.27 -29.09 -23.16
C ASP A 47 -5.28 -28.20 -24.43
N GLY A 48 -4.61 -27.05 -24.36
CA GLY A 48 -4.54 -26.07 -25.45
C GLY A 48 -5.83 -25.31 -25.70
N LYS A 49 -6.89 -25.57 -24.92
CA LYS A 49 -8.19 -24.88 -25.03
C LYS A 49 -8.36 -23.89 -23.90
N LEU A 50 -8.88 -22.71 -24.22
CA LEU A 50 -9.25 -21.72 -23.22
C LEU A 50 -10.41 -22.28 -22.39
N VAL A 51 -10.23 -22.37 -21.07
CA VAL A 51 -11.25 -22.89 -20.15
C VAL A 51 -11.82 -21.81 -19.25
N GLU A 52 -11.09 -20.72 -19.04
CA GLU A 52 -11.55 -19.64 -18.16
C GLU A 52 -10.90 -18.31 -18.54
N VAL A 53 -11.68 -17.25 -18.42
CA VAL A 53 -11.22 -15.87 -18.44
C VAL A 53 -11.70 -15.20 -17.16
N GLU A 54 -10.77 -14.82 -16.31
CA GLU A 54 -11.04 -14.08 -15.08
C GLU A 54 -10.61 -12.62 -15.28
N GLU A 55 -11.50 -11.69 -14.96
CA GLU A 55 -11.22 -10.26 -15.01
C GLU A 55 -11.35 -9.67 -13.59
N LYS A 56 -10.32 -8.93 -13.15
CA LYS A 56 -10.35 -8.16 -11.90
C LYS A 56 -10.07 -6.71 -12.21
N ILE A 57 -10.97 -5.84 -11.79
CA ILE A 57 -10.82 -4.40 -11.90
C ILE A 57 -10.74 -3.84 -10.48
N LEU A 58 -9.59 -3.29 -10.14
CA LEU A 58 -9.34 -2.62 -8.87
C LEU A 58 -9.31 -1.12 -9.14
N ASN A 59 -10.13 -0.34 -8.44
CA ASN A 59 -10.15 1.12 -8.58
C ASN A 59 -9.70 1.76 -7.26
N SER A 60 -9.10 2.95 -7.37
CA SER A 60 -8.81 3.82 -6.22
C SER A 60 -7.94 3.18 -5.14
N ILE A 61 -6.94 2.39 -5.54
CA ILE A 61 -6.03 1.72 -4.61
C ILE A 61 -5.10 2.78 -4.03
N THR A 62 -5.20 3.01 -2.73
CA THR A 62 -4.48 4.09 -2.06
C THR A 62 -3.77 3.56 -0.82
N ILE A 63 -2.49 3.91 -0.67
CA ILE A 63 -1.75 3.77 0.59
C ILE A 63 -1.35 5.17 1.03
N ALA A 64 -1.77 5.57 2.23
CA ALA A 64 -1.38 6.83 2.83
C ALA A 64 -0.61 6.57 4.13
N HIS A 65 0.60 7.11 4.21
CA HIS A 65 1.35 7.29 5.44
C HIS A 65 1.22 8.77 5.84
N SER A 66 0.33 9.05 6.79
CA SER A 66 0.11 10.38 7.33
C SER A 66 0.37 10.36 8.84
N PRO A 67 1.63 10.60 9.28
CA PRO A 67 1.93 10.77 10.68
C PRO A 67 1.10 11.93 11.22
N ARG A 68 0.36 11.70 12.30
CA ARG A 68 -0.31 12.79 12.99
C ARG A 68 0.76 13.76 13.50
N HIS A 69 0.60 15.04 13.20
CA HIS A 69 1.21 16.07 14.03
C HIS A 69 0.81 15.81 15.50
N PRO A 70 1.70 15.94 16.49
CA PRO A 70 1.27 15.91 17.87
C PRO A 70 0.17 16.97 18.02
N LEU A 71 -1.04 16.51 18.37
CA LEU A 71 -2.11 17.40 18.79
C LEU A 71 -1.52 18.29 19.87
N ALA A 72 -1.69 19.61 19.75
CA ALA A 72 -1.27 20.52 20.80
C ALA A 72 -1.98 20.10 22.11
N GLY A 73 -1.30 19.31 22.95
CA GLY A 73 -1.74 18.99 24.31
C GLY A 73 -2.24 17.57 24.63
N GLU A 74 -2.05 16.52 23.83
CA GLU A 74 -2.53 15.16 24.23
C GLU A 74 -1.43 14.11 24.44
N THR A 75 -1.57 13.39 25.56
CA THR A 75 -0.64 12.39 26.12
C THR A 75 -0.52 11.12 25.26
N PRO A 76 0.62 10.42 25.30
CA PRO A 76 0.92 9.36 24.34
C PRO A 76 0.04 8.11 24.54
N VAL A 77 -0.66 7.69 23.49
CA VAL A 77 -1.43 6.44 23.46
C VAL A 77 -0.47 5.26 23.43
N LYS A 78 -0.49 4.45 24.49
CA LYS A 78 0.51 3.40 24.80
C LYS A 78 0.52 2.18 23.87
N ASN A 79 -0.46 2.00 22.99
CA ASN A 79 -0.60 0.80 22.17
C ASN A 79 -1.03 1.14 20.73
N PRO A 80 -0.14 0.98 19.72
CA PRO A 80 -0.55 1.10 18.32
C PRO A 80 -1.44 -0.11 17.93
N PRO A 81 -2.50 0.11 17.13
CA PRO A 81 -3.34 -0.99 16.66
C PRO A 81 -2.55 -1.92 15.73
N LYS A 82 -2.59 -3.23 16.01
CA LYS A 82 -2.07 -4.26 15.11
C LYS A 82 -3.09 -4.52 14.01
N TRP A 83 -2.89 -3.93 12.83
CA TRP A 83 -3.65 -4.27 11.64
C TRP A 83 -3.00 -5.45 10.92
N ARG A 84 -3.76 -6.50 10.64
CA ARG A 84 -3.38 -7.59 9.74
C ARG A 84 -4.39 -7.64 8.60
N ILE A 85 -3.97 -7.25 7.40
CA ILE A 85 -4.77 -7.39 6.19
C ILE A 85 -4.38 -8.72 5.55
N THR A 86 -5.34 -9.64 5.43
CA THR A 86 -5.22 -10.88 4.65
C THR A 86 -6.21 -10.81 3.52
N PHE A 87 -5.73 -10.98 2.29
CA PHE A 87 -6.60 -11.21 1.13
C PHE A 87 -6.95 -12.70 1.09
N GLY A 88 -8.25 -12.99 1.06
CA GLY A 88 -8.80 -14.35 1.03
C GLY A 88 -8.55 -15.03 -0.31
N GLN A 89 -8.45 -16.37 -0.24
CA GLN A 89 -8.22 -17.31 -1.34
C GLN A 89 -9.26 -17.21 -2.45
#